data_AF-A0AAV2LMS4-F1
#
_entry.id   AF-A0AAV2LMS4-F1
#
_cell.length_a   1.000
_cell.length_b   1.000
_cell.length_c   1.000
_cell.angle_alpha   90.00
_cell.angle_beta   90.00
_cell.angle_gamma   90.00
#
_symmetry.space_group_name_H-M   'P 1'
#
loop_
_entity.id
_entity.type
_entity.pdbx_description
1 polymer ?
#
loop_
_entity_poly.entity_id
_entity_poly.type
_entity_poly.pdbx_seq_one_letter_code
_entity_poly.pdbx_strand_id
1 'polypeptide(L)'
;MNPDIIKERQNASFDVEKVTYILDGGPEKTKRKREIETLVINDPDFDEVDPNFLSRSERYDQAVRKSAQMILKIREYGISDPEEIYFYKSMMTGNHHEALGLHYVMFLPTLYSQCDQEQSKKWLPLAESFRALGTYAQTELGHG
;
A
#
# COMPACT_ATOMS: atom_id res chain seq x y z
N MET A 1 -0.11 -12.31 26.11
CA MET A 1 1.03 -12.80 25.28
C MET A 1 1.42 -14.18 25.79
N ASN A 2 1.73 -15.13 24.91
CA ASN A 2 2.09 -16.50 25.30
C ASN A 2 3.41 -16.49 26.14
N PRO A 3 3.49 -17.21 27.28
CA PRO A 3 4.69 -17.28 28.12
C PRO A 3 5.98 -17.67 27.39
N ASP A 4 5.92 -18.58 26.42
CA ASP A 4 7.08 -19.01 25.65
C ASP A 4 7.64 -17.86 24.80
N ILE A 5 6.76 -17.06 24.19
CA ILE A 5 7.15 -15.86 23.43
C ILE A 5 7.82 -14.83 24.33
N ILE A 6 7.33 -14.66 25.56
CA ILE A 6 7.94 -13.75 26.54
C ILE A 6 9.37 -14.19 26.86
N LYS A 7 9.55 -15.49 27.15
CA LYS A 7 10.86 -16.07 27.45
C LYS A 7 11.84 -15.85 26.29
N GLU A 8 11.43 -16.12 25.06
CA GLU A 8 12.29 -15.93 23.88
C GLU A 8 12.66 -14.44 23.66
N ARG A 9 11.70 -13.52 23.84
CA ARG A 9 11.97 -12.07 23.71
C ARG A 9 12.93 -11.55 24.78
N GLN A 10 12.85 -12.08 26.00
CA GLN A 10 13.75 -11.69 27.10
C GLN A 10 15.18 -12.17 26.90
N ASN A 11 15.40 -13.24 26.13
CA ASN A 11 16.72 -13.78 25.84
C ASN A 11 17.46 -13.01 24.73
N ALA A 12 16.84 -11.99 24.12
CA ALA A 12 17.48 -11.18 23.09
C ALA A 12 18.71 -10.45 23.67
N SER A 13 19.86 -10.62 23.03
CA SER A 13 21.15 -10.02 23.45
C SER A 13 21.42 -8.65 22.82
N PHE A 14 20.42 -8.07 22.14
CA PHE A 14 20.52 -6.80 21.43
C PHE A 14 19.22 -6.01 21.56
N ASP A 15 19.31 -4.71 21.27
CA ASP A 15 18.18 -3.79 21.26
C ASP A 15 17.43 -3.91 19.92
N VAL A 16 16.24 -4.52 19.95
CA VAL A 16 15.39 -4.74 18.78
C VAL A 16 14.98 -3.41 18.13
N GLU A 17 14.76 -2.37 18.93
CA GLU A 17 14.30 -1.08 18.45
C GLU A 17 15.37 -0.41 17.59
N LYS A 18 16.65 -0.54 17.97
CA LYS A 18 17.77 -0.05 17.14
C LYS A 18 17.86 -0.77 15.81
N VAL A 19 17.56 -2.07 15.76
CA VAL A 19 17.51 -2.81 14.50
C VAL A 19 16.37 -2.28 13.63
N THR A 20 15.19 -2.02 14.20
CA THR A 20 14.08 -1.39 13.47
C THR A 20 14.47 -0.03 12.90
N TYR A 21 15.17 0.82 13.68
CA TYR A 21 15.65 2.11 13.17
C TYR A 21 16.63 1.95 12.01
N ILE A 22 17.50 0.96 12.05
CA ILE A 22 18.42 0.68 10.94
C ILE A 22 17.63 0.28 9.68
N LEU A 23 16.61 -0.56 9.82
CA LEU A 23 15.79 -1.06 8.71
C LEU A 23 14.93 0.03 8.07
N ASP A 24 14.28 0.86 8.89
CA ASP A 24 13.40 1.93 8.41
C ASP A 24 14.17 3.21 8.05
N GLY A 25 15.48 3.27 8.31
CA GLY A 25 16.33 4.43 7.99
C GLY A 25 16.31 5.56 9.03
N GLY A 26 15.93 5.27 10.27
CA GLY A 26 16.09 6.16 11.42
C GLY A 26 14.86 6.19 12.34
N PRO A 27 15.00 6.74 13.57
CA PRO A 27 13.92 6.79 14.55
C PRO A 27 12.70 7.59 14.08
N GLU A 28 12.90 8.71 13.38
CA GLU A 28 11.80 9.52 12.86
C GLU A 28 11.00 8.79 11.77
N LYS A 29 11.69 8.05 10.88
CA LYS A 29 11.03 7.24 9.85
C LYS A 29 10.25 6.08 10.46
N THR A 30 10.82 5.38 11.45
CA THR A 30 10.10 4.33 12.19
C THR A 30 8.87 4.89 12.89
N LYS A 31 8.99 6.05 13.54
CA LYS A 31 7.86 6.71 14.20
C LYS A 31 6.76 7.04 13.19
N ARG A 32 7.11 7.70 12.08
CA ARG A 32 6.15 8.07 11.03
C ARG A 32 5.47 6.85 10.40
N LYS A 33 6.23 5.79 10.12
CA LYS A 33 5.69 4.52 9.64
C LYS A 33 4.67 3.94 10.62
N ARG A 34 4.99 3.85 11.91
CA ARG A 34 4.06 3.37 12.95
C ARG A 34 2.80 4.23 13.06
N GLU A 35 2.92 5.55 12.91
CA GLU A 35 1.75 6.45 12.86
C GLU A 35 0.84 6.09 11.69
N ILE A 36 1.40 5.91 10.49
CA ILE A 36 0.66 5.51 9.28
C ILE A 36 0.03 4.12 9.45
N GLU A 37 0.77 3.15 9.99
CA GLU A 37 0.26 1.80 10.30
C GLU A 37 -0.96 1.89 11.23
N THR A 38 -0.90 2.75 12.24
CA THR A 38 -1.97 2.95 13.22
C THR A 38 -3.22 3.57 12.58
N LEU A 39 -3.07 4.46 11.60
CA LEU A 39 -4.20 5.01 10.83
C LEU A 39 -4.98 3.91 10.11
N VAL A 40 -4.29 2.90 9.57
CA VAL A 40 -4.93 1.79 8.86
C VAL A 40 -5.52 0.76 9.82
N ILE A 41 -4.78 0.36 10.86
CA ILE A 41 -5.18 -0.70 11.80
C ILE A 41 -6.46 -0.34 12.56
N ASN A 42 -6.63 0.93 12.91
CA ASN A 42 -7.77 1.38 13.72
C ASN A 42 -8.98 1.82 12.88
N ASP A 43 -8.90 1.71 11.56
CA ASP A 43 -9.92 2.22 10.66
C ASP A 43 -10.88 1.10 10.22
N PRO A 44 -12.15 1.15 10.65
CA PRO A 44 -13.12 0.09 10.37
C PRO A 44 -13.43 -0.07 8.88
N ASP A 45 -13.13 0.93 8.03
CA ASP A 45 -13.29 0.77 6.59
C ASP A 45 -12.29 -0.24 6.00
N PHE A 46 -11.21 -0.56 6.71
CA PHE A 46 -10.25 -1.58 6.30
C PHE A 46 -10.43 -2.94 6.99
N ASP A 47 -11.43 -3.06 7.86
CA ASP A 47 -11.84 -4.36 8.38
C ASP A 47 -12.20 -5.30 7.22
N GLU A 48 -11.79 -6.55 7.36
CA GLU A 48 -11.96 -7.56 6.33
C GLU A 48 -12.44 -8.89 6.88
N VAL A 49 -13.25 -9.58 6.07
CA VAL A 49 -13.46 -11.01 6.26
C VAL A 49 -12.21 -11.70 5.77
N ASP A 50 -11.71 -12.67 6.54
CA ASP A 50 -10.55 -13.47 6.15
C ASP A 50 -10.77 -14.00 4.72
N PRO A 51 -9.91 -13.62 3.76
CA PRO A 51 -10.07 -14.01 2.37
C PRO A 51 -10.22 -15.52 2.17
N ASN A 52 -9.69 -16.35 3.07
CA ASN A 52 -9.84 -17.81 3.01
C ASN A 52 -11.31 -18.29 3.07
N PHE A 53 -12.21 -17.50 3.65
CA PHE A 53 -13.65 -17.79 3.69
C PHE A 53 -14.45 -17.13 2.56
N LEU A 54 -13.78 -16.39 1.68
CA LEU A 54 -14.40 -15.70 0.54
C LEU A 54 -14.12 -16.45 -0.76
N SER A 55 -15.12 -16.48 -1.64
CA SER A 55 -14.93 -16.86 -3.04
C SER A 55 -14.00 -15.89 -3.76
N ARG A 56 -13.48 -16.29 -4.92
CA ARG A 56 -12.60 -15.42 -5.73
C ARG A 56 -13.26 -14.08 -6.07
N SER A 57 -14.57 -14.06 -6.35
CA SER A 57 -15.30 -12.83 -6.67
C SER A 57 -15.36 -11.91 -5.45
N GLU A 58 -15.75 -12.46 -4.30
CA GLU A 58 -15.88 -11.68 -3.06
C GLU A 58 -14.53 -11.13 -2.59
N ARG A 59 -13.43 -11.89 -2.76
CA ARG A 59 -12.07 -11.39 -2.51
C ARG A 59 -11.75 -10.17 -3.38
N TYR A 60 -12.12 -10.22 -4.66
CA TYR A 60 -11.90 -9.10 -5.58
C TYR A 60 -12.76 -7.90 -5.20
N ASP A 61 -14.04 -8.10 -4.87
CA ASP A 61 -14.94 -7.03 -4.44
C ASP A 61 -14.42 -6.34 -3.16
N GLN A 62 -13.96 -7.14 -2.18
CA GLN A 62 -13.33 -6.63 -0.97
C GLN A 62 -12.05 -5.82 -1.27
N ALA A 63 -11.18 -6.33 -2.15
CA ALA A 63 -9.96 -5.63 -2.54
C ALA A 63 -10.25 -4.30 -3.25
N VAL A 64 -11.24 -4.25 -4.15
CA VAL A 64 -11.67 -3.02 -4.84
C VAL A 64 -12.26 -2.02 -3.83
N ARG A 65 -13.13 -2.47 -2.92
CA ARG A 65 -13.71 -1.64 -1.86
C ARG A 65 -12.62 -0.97 -1.01
N LYS A 66 -11.66 -1.76 -0.51
CA LYS A 66 -10.55 -1.24 0.30
C LYS A 66 -9.66 -0.29 -0.49
N SER A 67 -9.38 -0.59 -1.76
CA SER A 67 -8.58 0.30 -2.63
C SER A 67 -9.27 1.65 -2.84
N ALA A 68 -10.59 1.66 -3.04
CA ALA A 68 -11.36 2.90 -3.16
C ALA A 68 -11.33 3.73 -1.86
N GLN A 69 -11.48 3.09 -0.70
CA GLN A 69 -11.39 3.77 0.60
C GLN A 69 -9.99 4.34 0.86
N MET A 70 -8.95 3.58 0.52
CA MET A 70 -7.56 4.04 0.61
C MET A 70 -7.34 5.33 -0.18
N ILE A 71 -7.82 5.43 -1.42
CA ILE A 71 -7.67 6.63 -2.25
C ILE A 71 -8.29 7.86 -1.59
N LEU A 72 -9.49 7.71 -1.00
CA LEU A 72 -10.18 8.80 -0.32
C LEU A 72 -9.42 9.25 0.93
N LYS A 73 -8.99 8.29 1.75
CA LYS A 73 -8.33 8.58 3.04
C LYS A 73 -6.91 9.12 2.89
N ILE A 74 -6.12 8.60 1.94
CA ILE A 74 -4.78 9.16 1.64
C ILE A 74 -4.90 10.65 1.28
N ARG A 75 -5.93 11.04 0.52
CA ARG A 75 -6.20 12.46 0.22
C ARG A 75 -6.63 13.25 1.44
N GLU A 76 -7.52 12.69 2.25
CA GLU A 76 -8.00 13.33 3.49
C GLU A 76 -6.86 13.60 4.47
N TYR A 77 -5.95 12.63 4.63
CA TYR A 77 -4.77 12.74 5.49
C TYR A 77 -3.62 13.55 4.86
N GLY A 78 -3.74 13.94 3.58
CA GLY A 78 -2.70 14.68 2.87
C GLY A 78 -1.40 13.88 2.68
N ILE A 79 -1.49 12.55 2.59
CA ILE A 79 -0.34 11.68 2.38
C ILE A 79 0.02 11.73 0.89
N SER A 80 1.12 12.39 0.55
CA SER A 80 1.60 12.53 -0.84
C SER A 80 2.99 11.98 -1.07
N ASP A 81 3.75 11.69 -0.01
CA ASP A 81 5.08 11.13 -0.14
C ASP A 81 5.02 9.67 -0.64
N PRO A 82 5.79 9.27 -1.66
CA PRO A 82 5.73 7.92 -2.22
C PRO A 82 6.06 6.79 -1.24
N GLU A 83 6.96 7.03 -0.28
CA GLU A 83 7.33 6.06 0.75
C GLU A 83 6.18 5.90 1.77
N GLU A 84 5.55 7.01 2.16
CA GLU A 84 4.37 6.98 3.03
C GLU A 84 3.15 6.32 2.37
N ILE A 85 2.89 6.60 1.08
CA ILE A 85 1.84 5.92 0.30
C ILE A 85 2.12 4.41 0.26
N TYR A 86 3.37 4.02 0.08
CA TYR A 86 3.77 2.61 0.12
C TYR A 86 3.47 1.98 1.48
N PHE A 87 3.86 2.62 2.60
CA PHE A 87 3.56 2.09 3.94
C PHE A 87 2.06 1.96 4.20
N TYR A 88 1.28 2.98 3.86
CA TYR A 88 -0.18 2.96 4.02
C TYR A 88 -0.80 1.80 3.24
N LYS A 89 -0.39 1.67 1.97
CA LYS A 89 -0.88 0.63 1.08
C LYS A 89 -0.50 -0.76 1.57
N SER A 90 0.77 -0.98 1.91
CA SER A 90 1.27 -2.27 2.41
C SER A 90 0.51 -2.75 3.64
N MET A 91 0.16 -1.84 4.55
CA MET A 91 -0.65 -2.17 5.71
C MET A 91 -2.09 -2.50 5.35
N MET A 92 -2.69 -1.74 4.43
CA MET A 92 -4.06 -1.97 3.99
C MET A 92 -4.19 -3.31 3.23
N THR A 93 -3.24 -3.63 2.36
CA THR A 93 -3.29 -4.86 1.54
C THR A 93 -2.86 -6.11 2.31
N GLY A 94 -2.01 -5.96 3.32
CA GLY A 94 -1.38 -7.10 3.99
C GLY A 94 -0.66 -7.99 2.99
N ASN A 95 -0.93 -9.30 3.05
CA ASN A 95 -0.35 -10.31 2.15
C ASN A 95 -1.22 -10.59 0.91
N HIS A 96 -2.23 -9.76 0.62
CA HIS A 96 -3.19 -9.99 -0.46
C HIS A 96 -2.98 -9.07 -1.66
N HIS A 97 -3.43 -9.52 -2.84
CA HIS A 97 -3.29 -8.76 -4.07
C HIS A 97 -4.23 -7.54 -4.07
N GLU A 98 -3.65 -6.38 -4.39
CA GLU A 98 -4.39 -5.13 -4.54
C GLU A 98 -4.99 -4.99 -5.94
N ALA A 99 -6.24 -4.52 -6.02
CA ALA A 99 -6.93 -4.28 -7.29
C ALA A 99 -6.27 -3.18 -8.14
N LEU A 100 -5.65 -2.18 -7.51
CA LEU A 100 -5.06 -1.00 -8.18
C LEU A 100 -3.53 -0.98 -8.15
N GLY A 101 -2.88 -2.13 -7.88
CA GLY A 101 -1.43 -2.21 -7.77
C GLY A 101 -0.68 -1.63 -8.97
N LEU A 102 -0.99 -2.11 -10.17
CA LEU A 102 -0.35 -1.66 -11.42
C LEU A 102 -0.64 -0.20 -11.78
N HIS A 103 -1.74 0.37 -11.28
CA HIS A 103 -2.01 1.79 -11.47
C HIS A 103 -0.89 2.63 -10.82
N TYR A 104 -0.52 2.30 -9.59
CA TYR A 104 0.55 2.98 -8.87
C TYR A 104 1.94 2.61 -9.36
N VAL A 105 2.23 1.31 -9.51
CA VAL A 105 3.63 0.87 -9.71
C VAL A 105 4.11 1.00 -11.16
N MET A 106 3.22 1.08 -12.13
CA MET A 106 3.60 1.16 -13.55
C MET A 106 2.84 2.20 -14.35
N PHE A 107 1.51 2.29 -14.24
CA PHE A 107 0.73 3.22 -15.06
C PHE A 107 1.12 4.68 -14.80
N LEU A 108 1.09 5.14 -13.53
CA LEU A 108 1.52 6.50 -13.18
C LEU A 108 2.99 6.80 -13.55
N PRO A 109 3.99 5.98 -13.16
CA PRO A 109 5.38 6.16 -13.59
C PRO A 109 5.58 6.24 -15.11
N THR A 110 4.82 5.44 -15.87
CA THR A 110 4.91 5.45 -17.34
C THR A 110 4.38 6.76 -17.89
N LEU A 111 3.26 7.28 -17.36
CA LEU A 111 2.76 8.59 -17.74
C LEU A 111 3.78 9.69 -17.41
N TYR A 112 4.37 9.68 -16.21
CA TYR A 112 5.37 10.69 -15.82
C TYR A 112 6.63 10.67 -16.70
N SER A 113 7.09 9.49 -17.11
CA SER A 113 8.38 9.33 -17.79
C SER A 113 8.31 9.30 -19.31
N GLN A 114 7.16 8.93 -19.88
CA GLN A 114 7.04 8.66 -21.33
C GLN A 114 6.02 9.52 -22.06
N CYS A 115 5.13 10.24 -21.35
CA CYS A 115 4.19 11.12 -22.03
C CYS A 115 4.86 12.38 -22.57
N ASP A 116 4.42 12.82 -23.76
CA ASP A 116 4.67 14.18 -24.21
C ASP A 116 3.85 15.21 -23.39
N GLN A 117 4.04 16.49 -23.67
CA GLN A 117 3.40 17.56 -22.91
C GLN A 117 1.87 17.55 -23.03
N GLU A 118 1.32 17.24 -24.21
CA GLU A 118 -0.12 17.26 -24.44
C GLU A 118 -0.80 16.03 -23.81
N GLN A 119 -0.15 14.87 -23.91
CA GLN A 119 -0.56 13.65 -23.21
C GLN A 119 -0.52 13.84 -21.70
N SER A 120 0.56 14.42 -21.17
CA SER A 120 0.73 14.67 -19.73
C SER A 120 -0.36 15.59 -19.18
N LYS A 121 -0.63 16.72 -19.85
CA LYS A 121 -1.70 17.66 -19.46
C LYS A 121 -3.08 17.01 -19.43
N LYS A 122 -3.33 16.05 -20.33
CA LYS A 122 -4.61 15.35 -20.42
C LYS A 122 -4.73 14.23 -19.38
N TRP A 123 -3.73 13.37 -19.26
CA TRP A 123 -3.88 12.09 -18.56
C TRP A 123 -3.43 12.12 -17.11
N LEU A 124 -2.35 12.84 -16.76
CA LEU A 124 -1.85 12.87 -15.38
C LEU A 124 -2.90 13.38 -14.38
N PRO A 125 -3.60 14.51 -14.62
CA PRO A 125 -4.61 14.99 -13.68
C PRO A 125 -5.84 14.10 -13.56
N LEU A 126 -6.04 13.17 -14.51
CA LEU A 126 -7.12 12.18 -14.45
C LEU A 126 -6.67 10.91 -13.71
N ALA A 127 -5.43 10.48 -13.96
CA ALA A 127 -4.84 9.30 -13.34
C ALA A 127 -4.56 9.53 -11.84
N GLU A 128 -3.86 10.61 -11.48
CA GLU A 128 -3.60 10.99 -10.08
C GLU A 128 -4.90 11.23 -9.30
N SER A 129 -5.91 11.74 -9.99
CA SER A 129 -7.22 11.96 -9.40
C SER A 129 -8.10 10.69 -9.37
N PHE A 130 -7.62 9.53 -9.84
CA PHE A 130 -8.39 8.29 -9.97
C PHE A 130 -9.71 8.44 -10.77
N ARG A 131 -9.79 9.48 -11.62
CA ARG A 131 -10.89 9.65 -12.59
C ARG A 131 -10.67 8.78 -13.83
N ALA A 132 -9.42 8.43 -14.10
CA ALA A 132 -9.02 7.39 -15.03
C ALA A 132 -8.21 6.33 -14.28
N LEU A 133 -8.65 5.09 -14.34
CA LEU A 133 -7.88 3.94 -13.86
C LEU A 133 -7.09 3.34 -15.03
N GLY A 134 -5.92 2.82 -14.72
CA GLY A 134 -5.00 2.32 -15.73
C GLY A 134 -4.17 1.17 -15.22
N THR A 135 -3.57 0.45 -16.15
CA THR A 135 -2.71 -0.71 -15.92
C THR A 135 -1.57 -0.68 -16.92
N TYR A 136 -0.63 -1.61 -16.80
CA TYR A 136 0.50 -1.76 -17.71
C TYR A 136 0.45 -3.13 -18.38
N ALA A 137 -0.08 -3.15 -19.60
CA ALA A 137 -0.28 -4.36 -20.39
C ALA A 137 0.92 -4.59 -21.31
N GLN A 138 2.02 -5.14 -20.77
CA GLN A 138 3.20 -5.52 -21.55
C GLN A 138 3.19 -7.00 -21.93
N THR A 139 2.98 -7.89 -20.96
CA THR A 139 3.06 -9.33 -21.16
C THR A 139 1.89 -9.83 -22.01
N GLU A 140 2.21 -10.63 -23.02
CA GLU A 140 1.26 -11.32 -23.89
C GLU A 140 1.24 -12.82 -23.60
N LEU A 141 0.30 -13.57 -24.20
CA LEU A 141 0.17 -15.01 -23.95
C LEU A 141 1.44 -15.82 -24.31
N GLY A 142 2.22 -15.36 -25.30
CA GLY A 142 3.43 -16.04 -25.77
C GLY A 142 4.75 -15.33 -25.46
N HIS A 143 4.72 -14.13 -24.86
CA HIS A 143 5.90 -13.25 -24.72
C HIS A 143 5.81 -12.40 -23.44
N GLY A 144 6.96 -12.12 -22.79
CA GLY A 144 7.02 -11.40 -21.51
C GLY A 144 8.17 -10.40 -21.42
#